data_AF-A0ABD4RX08-F1
#
_entry.id   AF-A0ABD4RX08-F1
#
_cell.length_a   1.000
_cell.length_b   1.000
_cell.length_c   1.000
_cell.angle_alpha   90.00
_cell.angle_beta   90.00
_cell.angle_gamma   90.00
#
_symmetry.space_group_name_H-M   'P 1'
#
loop_
_entity.id
_entity.type
_entity.pdbx_description
1 polymer ?
#
loop_
_entity_poly.entity_id
_entity_poly.type
_entity_poly.pdbx_seq_one_letter_code
_entity_poly.pdbx_strand_id
1 'polypeptide(L)'
;MTFKELVNKVRNLVLEAKNVTIEDTENNFTSENVEGALKECIDRADEAFQGADSGKVLLSTAIGSPAISEQTFQEYADYITEFKGTITDLQQQVNIRYKITGGSFEGEEAKPYKLTFPSVPEHLAIFSIMNERECYYTPLRQKLESNPDGSTAYIKINADKKGFEAGSTSYTTGKSPFKGYFIACYK
;
A
#
# COMPACT_ATOMS: atom_id res chain seq x y z
N MET A 1 77.40 24.32 32.97
CA MET A 1 75.95 24.58 33.01
C MET A 1 75.61 25.19 34.35
N THR A 2 75.03 26.37 34.38
CA THR A 2 74.61 27.06 35.62
C THR A 2 73.23 26.58 36.07
N PHE A 3 72.90 26.75 37.36
CA PHE A 3 71.56 26.43 37.89
C PHE A 3 70.45 27.18 37.12
N LYS A 4 70.72 28.43 36.72
CA LYS A 4 69.81 29.26 35.92
C LYS A 4 69.56 28.67 34.52
N GLU A 5 70.60 28.13 33.88
CA GLU A 5 70.47 27.43 32.59
C GLU A 5 69.66 26.14 32.73
N LEU A 6 69.87 25.37 33.80
CA LEU A 6 69.13 24.14 34.06
C LEU A 6 67.63 24.42 34.28
N VAL A 7 67.30 25.42 35.11
CA VAL A 7 65.91 25.81 35.37
C VAL A 7 65.21 26.26 34.08
N ASN A 8 65.89 27.03 33.23
CA ASN A 8 65.32 27.45 31.94
C ASN A 8 65.10 26.26 31.00
N LYS A 9 66.03 25.30 30.97
CA LYS A 9 65.90 24.10 30.14
C LYS A 9 64.73 23.21 30.57
N VAL A 10 64.58 23.00 31.87
CA VAL A 10 63.44 22.24 32.44
C VAL A 10 62.12 22.97 32.16
N ARG A 11 62.07 24.29 32.32
CA ARG A 11 60.85 25.07 32.08
C ARG A 11 60.43 25.02 30.60
N ASN A 12 61.38 25.07 29.67
CA ASN A 12 61.09 24.92 28.24
C ASN A 12 60.59 23.51 27.89
N LEU A 13 61.21 22.46 28.45
CA LEU A 13 60.75 21.08 28.27
C LEU A 13 59.32 20.87 28.78
N VAL A 14 58.96 21.50 29.90
CA VAL A 14 57.58 21.43 30.44
C VAL A 14 56.59 22.18 29.55
N LEU A 15 57.00 23.28 28.90
CA LEU A 15 56.15 24.02 27.96
C LEU A 15 55.98 23.27 26.64
N GLU A 16 57.05 22.71 26.09
CA GLU A 16 57.02 21.84 24.91
C GLU A 16 56.19 20.58 25.15
N ALA A 17 56.32 19.96 26.32
CA ALA A 17 55.52 18.79 26.70
C ALA A 17 54.02 19.12 26.90
N LYS A 18 53.66 20.37 27.21
CA LYS A 18 52.26 20.81 27.26
C LYS A 18 51.68 21.07 25.87
N ASN A 19 52.49 21.50 24.92
CA ASN A 19 52.11 21.74 23.54
C ASN A 19 52.64 20.62 22.64
N VAL A 20 52.15 19.40 22.84
CA VAL A 20 52.40 18.32 21.88
C VAL A 20 51.68 18.68 20.59
N THR A 21 52.44 19.17 19.62
CA THR A 21 51.95 19.45 18.27
C THR A 21 51.71 18.13 17.55
N ILE A 22 50.63 18.07 16.79
CA ILE A 22 50.32 16.95 15.90
C ILE A 22 50.42 17.42 14.46
N GLU A 23 50.91 16.54 13.59
CA GLU A 23 50.86 16.76 12.16
C GLU A 23 49.61 16.06 11.63
N ASP A 24 48.62 16.85 11.21
CA ASP A 24 47.40 16.36 10.58
C ASP A 24 47.55 16.39 9.06
N THR A 25 48.21 15.37 8.53
CA THR A 25 48.52 15.27 7.09
C THR A 25 47.26 15.21 6.22
N GLU A 26 46.12 14.80 6.79
CA GLU A 26 44.85 14.65 6.08
C GLU A 26 43.92 15.88 6.22
N ASN A 27 44.31 16.88 7.01
CA ASN A 27 43.49 18.06 7.34
C ASN A 27 42.10 17.67 7.90
N ASN A 28 42.05 16.62 8.71
CA ASN A 28 40.85 16.16 9.38
C ASN A 28 40.48 17.00 10.61
N PHE A 29 41.38 17.81 11.16
CA PHE A 29 41.23 18.58 12.39
C PHE A 29 41.55 20.05 12.17
N THR A 30 40.81 20.93 12.87
CA THR A 30 41.12 22.37 12.88
C THR A 30 42.14 22.74 13.96
N SER A 31 42.33 21.85 14.94
CA SER A 31 43.21 22.03 16.08
C SER A 31 44.65 21.62 15.79
N GLU A 32 45.61 22.43 16.24
CA GLU A 32 47.05 22.19 16.03
C GLU A 32 47.72 21.41 17.19
N ASN A 33 46.93 20.98 18.18
CA ASN A 33 47.41 20.23 19.35
C ASN A 33 46.51 19.03 19.68
N VAL A 34 47.06 18.09 20.45
CA VAL A 34 46.40 16.83 20.82
C VAL A 34 45.07 17.06 21.55
N GLU A 35 45.03 17.98 22.52
CA GLU A 35 43.84 18.20 23.36
C GLU A 35 42.67 18.74 22.53
N GLY A 36 42.92 19.70 21.64
CA GLY A 36 41.92 20.26 20.74
C GLY A 36 41.42 19.23 19.72
N ALA A 37 42.33 18.45 19.11
CA ALA A 37 41.94 17.40 18.17
C ALA A 37 41.12 16.30 18.83
N LEU A 38 41.46 15.91 20.07
CA LEU A 38 40.66 14.96 20.85
C LEU A 38 39.27 15.53 21.17
N LYS A 39 39.18 16.82 21.50
CA LYS A 39 37.89 17.48 21.71
C LYS A 39 37.04 17.45 20.43
N GLU A 40 37.61 17.78 19.27
CA GLU A 40 36.90 17.71 17.98
C GLU A 40 36.39 16.30 17.67
N CYS A 41 37.20 15.25 17.92
CA CYS A 41 36.76 13.86 17.79
C CYS A 41 35.53 13.57 18.65
N ILE A 42 35.54 14.00 19.91
CA ILE A 42 34.44 13.78 20.84
C ILE A 42 33.19 14.55 20.40
N ASP A 43 33.34 15.82 20.02
CA ASP A 43 32.21 16.65 19.56
C ASP A 43 31.55 16.05 18.32
N ARG A 44 32.34 15.61 17.32
CA ARG A 44 31.80 14.95 16.11
C ARG A 44 31.11 13.63 16.41
N ALA A 45 31.65 12.85 17.36
CA ALA A 45 31.01 11.62 17.80
C ALA A 45 29.66 11.92 18.47
N ASP A 46 29.61 12.92 19.36
CA ASP A 46 28.38 13.36 20.04
C ASP A 46 27.32 13.85 19.05
N GLU A 47 27.69 14.67 18.07
CA GLU A 47 26.79 15.12 16.99
C GLU A 47 26.20 13.94 16.21
N ALA A 48 27.02 12.93 15.89
CA ALA A 48 26.56 11.73 15.21
C ALA A 48 25.58 10.90 16.07
N PHE A 49 25.83 10.80 17.38
CA PHE A 49 24.93 10.12 18.32
C PHE A 49 23.61 10.86 18.51
N GLN A 50 23.63 12.19 18.67
CA GLN A 50 22.42 13.01 18.74
C GLN A 50 21.58 12.88 17.46
N GLY A 51 22.22 12.85 16.30
CA GLY A 51 21.56 12.59 15.01
C GLY A 51 20.86 11.22 15.00
N ALA A 52 21.54 10.16 15.46
CA ALA A 52 20.96 8.83 15.52
C ALA A 52 19.75 8.73 16.46
N ASP A 53 19.82 9.35 17.65
CA ASP A 53 18.73 9.37 18.63
C ASP A 53 17.52 10.14 18.10
N SER A 54 17.74 11.27 17.43
CA SER A 54 16.65 12.00 16.76
C SER A 54 15.95 11.15 15.70
N GLY A 55 16.70 10.30 14.99
CA GLY A 55 16.17 9.35 14.02
C GLY A 55 15.24 8.31 14.65
N LYS A 56 15.57 7.78 15.84
CA LYS A 56 14.72 6.82 16.56
C LYS A 56 13.40 7.44 17.03
N VAL A 57 13.43 8.69 17.49
CA VAL A 57 12.21 9.43 17.86
C VAL A 57 11.30 9.61 16.65
N LEU A 58 11.85 9.99 15.50
CA LEU A 58 11.09 10.14 14.26
C LEU A 58 10.48 8.81 13.79
N LEU A 59 11.26 7.73 13.82
CA LEU A 59 10.79 6.41 13.40
C LEU A 59 9.69 5.87 14.31
N SER A 60 9.89 5.88 15.63
CA SER A 60 8.86 5.43 16.59
C SER A 60 7.57 6.23 16.46
N THR A 61 7.65 7.54 16.25
CA THR A 61 6.47 8.39 15.98
C THR A 61 5.77 8.02 14.66
N ALA A 62 6.53 7.79 13.60
CA ALA A 62 5.98 7.48 12.28
C ALA A 62 5.37 6.07 12.20
N ILE A 63 5.99 5.09 12.86
CA ILE A 63 5.47 3.72 12.97
C ILE A 63 4.24 3.69 13.88
N GLY A 64 4.25 4.46 14.96
CA GLY A 64 3.21 4.47 15.98
C GLY A 64 3.26 3.22 16.87
N SER A 65 2.23 3.02 17.69
CA SER A 65 2.18 1.90 18.64
C SER A 65 2.32 0.55 17.90
N PRO A 66 3.20 -0.37 18.38
CA PRO A 66 3.86 -0.37 19.70
C PRO A 66 5.28 0.23 19.73
N ALA A 67 5.74 0.91 18.68
CA ALA A 67 7.11 1.40 18.61
C ALA A 67 7.42 2.55 19.60
N ILE A 68 8.59 2.50 20.25
CA ILE A 68 9.11 3.51 21.18
C ILE A 68 10.57 3.87 20.86
N SER A 69 11.05 5.04 21.28
CA SER A 69 12.38 5.59 20.91
C SER A 69 13.58 4.79 21.43
N GLU A 70 13.38 3.92 22.42
CA GLU A 70 14.44 3.16 23.08
C GLU A 70 14.85 1.91 22.29
N GLN A 71 14.07 1.57 21.26
CA GLN A 71 14.27 0.36 20.48
C GLN A 71 15.43 0.47 19.50
N THR A 72 15.83 -0.71 19.01
CA THR A 72 16.80 -0.87 17.94
C THR A 72 16.17 -0.63 16.58
N PHE A 73 16.99 -0.29 15.59
CA PHE A 73 16.52 -0.19 14.20
C PHE A 73 16.01 -1.53 13.66
N GLN A 74 16.49 -2.66 14.18
CA GLN A 74 15.98 -3.98 13.81
C GLN A 74 14.54 -4.19 14.30
N GLU A 75 14.23 -3.83 15.55
CA GLU A 75 12.86 -3.92 16.08
C GLU A 75 11.89 -3.05 15.27
N TYR A 76 12.31 -1.85 14.85
CA TYR A 76 11.50 -1.02 13.93
C TYR A 76 11.28 -1.70 12.57
N ALA A 77 12.30 -2.34 12.01
CA ALA A 77 12.19 -3.07 10.75
C ALA A 77 11.23 -4.28 10.88
N ASP A 78 11.24 -4.94 12.03
CA ASP A 78 10.36 -6.07 12.33
C ASP A 78 8.90 -5.61 12.38
N TYR A 79 8.58 -4.49 13.06
CA TYR A 79 7.23 -3.91 13.06
C TYR A 79 6.75 -3.55 11.65
N ILE A 80 7.61 -2.91 10.85
CA ILE A 80 7.25 -2.56 9.46
C ILE A 80 6.96 -3.82 8.65
N THR A 81 7.71 -4.89 8.87
CA THR A 81 7.52 -6.18 8.20
C THR A 81 6.20 -6.83 8.61
N GLU A 82 5.89 -6.83 9.91
CA GLU A 82 4.62 -7.33 10.44
C GLU A 82 3.41 -6.56 9.88
N PHE A 83 3.48 -5.23 9.83
CA PHE A 83 2.42 -4.41 9.23
C PHE A 83 2.25 -4.70 7.74
N LYS A 84 3.33 -4.89 6.98
CA LYS A 84 3.25 -5.31 5.57
C LYS A 84 2.57 -6.68 5.41
N GLY A 85 2.89 -7.64 6.28
CA GLY A 85 2.23 -8.94 6.31
C GLY A 85 0.73 -8.81 6.56
N THR A 86 0.36 -8.06 7.60
CA THR A 86 -1.05 -7.80 7.96
C THR A 86 -1.84 -7.17 6.81
N ILE A 87 -1.27 -6.18 6.11
CA ILE A 87 -1.92 -5.56 4.94
C ILE A 87 -2.17 -6.59 3.84
N THR A 88 -1.18 -7.46 3.58
CA THR A 88 -1.29 -8.52 2.56
C THR A 88 -2.41 -9.50 2.91
N ASP A 89 -2.48 -9.92 4.17
CA ASP A 89 -3.51 -10.83 4.67
C ASP A 89 -4.91 -10.21 4.59
N LEU A 90 -5.06 -8.93 4.97
CA LEU A 90 -6.32 -8.21 4.85
C LEU A 90 -6.78 -8.10 3.38
N GLN A 91 -5.86 -7.83 2.45
CA GLN A 91 -6.17 -7.81 1.02
C GLN A 91 -6.67 -9.18 0.53
N GLN A 92 -6.01 -10.27 0.94
CA GLN A 92 -6.47 -11.62 0.61
C GLN A 92 -7.83 -11.92 1.22
N GLN A 93 -8.05 -11.60 2.50
CA GLN A 93 -9.33 -11.81 3.17
C GLN A 93 -10.46 -11.04 2.49
N VAL A 94 -10.23 -9.79 2.08
CA VAL A 94 -11.22 -9.00 1.31
C VAL A 94 -11.50 -9.65 -0.04
N ASN A 95 -10.47 -10.08 -0.77
CA ASN A 95 -10.63 -10.74 -2.07
C ASN A 95 -11.36 -12.10 -1.97
N ILE A 96 -11.14 -12.85 -0.89
CA ILE A 96 -11.83 -14.12 -0.61
C ILE A 96 -13.28 -13.85 -0.20
N ARG A 97 -13.50 -12.93 0.75
CA ARG A 97 -14.82 -12.62 1.31
C ARG A 97 -15.72 -11.91 0.31
N TYR A 98 -15.17 -11.19 -0.65
CA TYR A 98 -15.93 -10.48 -1.67
C TYR A 98 -15.32 -10.77 -3.03
N LYS A 99 -15.58 -11.98 -3.54
CA LYS A 99 -15.29 -12.25 -4.94
C LYS A 99 -16.35 -11.53 -5.76
N ILE A 100 -15.96 -10.54 -6.55
CA ILE A 100 -16.85 -9.85 -7.47
C ILE A 100 -16.51 -10.33 -8.88
N THR A 101 -17.51 -10.83 -9.60
CA THR A 101 -17.41 -11.14 -11.02
C THR A 101 -18.41 -10.26 -11.74
N GLY A 102 -17.91 -9.41 -12.63
CA GLY A 102 -18.76 -8.58 -13.46
C GLY A 102 -18.25 -8.55 -14.89
N GLY A 103 -19.11 -8.14 -15.80
CA GLY A 103 -18.79 -8.07 -17.22
C GLY A 103 -19.90 -7.40 -18.00
N SER A 104 -19.53 -6.93 -19.19
CA SER A 104 -20.50 -6.58 -20.22
C SER A 104 -20.93 -7.82 -20.98
N PHE A 105 -22.12 -7.75 -21.56
CA PHE A 105 -22.60 -8.73 -22.52
C PHE A 105 -23.37 -8.05 -23.64
N GLU A 106 -23.42 -8.73 -24.77
CA GLU A 106 -24.23 -8.34 -25.92
C GLU A 106 -24.86 -9.58 -26.55
N GLY A 107 -25.98 -9.38 -27.23
CA GLY A 107 -26.65 -10.45 -27.94
C GLY A 107 -27.68 -9.92 -28.92
N GLU A 108 -28.33 -10.85 -29.60
CA GLU A 108 -29.39 -10.59 -30.58
C GLU A 108 -30.53 -11.59 -30.34
N GLU A 109 -31.73 -11.29 -30.86
CA GLU A 109 -32.94 -12.09 -30.65
C GLU A 109 -32.76 -13.62 -30.81
N ALA A 110 -32.09 -14.05 -31.88
CA ALA A 110 -31.87 -15.47 -32.16
C ALA A 110 -30.71 -16.10 -31.34
N LYS A 111 -30.01 -15.30 -30.53
CA LYS A 111 -28.79 -15.66 -29.80
C LYS A 111 -28.79 -15.02 -28.41
N PRO A 112 -29.55 -15.58 -27.45
CA PRO A 112 -29.54 -15.09 -26.07
C PRO A 112 -28.15 -15.25 -25.44
N TYR A 113 -27.78 -14.30 -24.59
CA TYR A 113 -26.57 -14.37 -23.78
C TYR A 113 -26.82 -15.27 -22.57
N LYS A 114 -25.90 -16.21 -22.33
CA LYS A 114 -25.99 -17.18 -21.23
C LYS A 114 -24.72 -17.15 -20.43
N LEU A 115 -24.84 -17.02 -19.12
CA LEU A 115 -23.71 -17.09 -18.20
C LEU A 115 -24.02 -18.04 -17.05
N THR A 116 -23.06 -18.91 -16.75
CA THR A 116 -23.08 -19.80 -15.58
C THR A 116 -21.89 -19.49 -14.69
N PHE A 117 -22.18 -19.21 -13.44
CA PHE A 117 -21.23 -18.97 -12.36
C PHE A 117 -20.78 -20.28 -11.71
N PRO A 118 -19.57 -20.34 -11.14
CA PRO A 118 -19.06 -21.55 -10.48
C PRO A 118 -19.87 -21.93 -9.21
N SER A 119 -20.45 -20.94 -8.53
CA SER A 119 -21.30 -21.10 -7.35
C SER A 119 -22.48 -20.12 -7.40
N VAL A 120 -23.45 -20.26 -6.50
CA VAL A 120 -24.59 -19.33 -6.41
C VAL A 120 -24.07 -18.00 -5.85
N PRO A 121 -24.20 -16.87 -6.59
CA PRO A 121 -23.85 -15.56 -6.05
C PRO A 121 -24.76 -15.21 -4.87
N GLU A 122 -24.21 -14.59 -3.82
CA GLU A 122 -25.00 -14.07 -2.71
C GLU A 122 -25.81 -12.84 -3.16
N HIS A 123 -25.21 -12.02 -4.03
CA HIS A 123 -25.87 -10.89 -4.67
C HIS A 123 -25.64 -10.94 -6.18
N LEU A 124 -26.70 -10.76 -6.95
CA LEU A 124 -26.66 -10.72 -8.40
C LEU A 124 -27.47 -9.53 -8.91
N ALA A 125 -26.80 -8.62 -9.60
CA ALA A 125 -27.42 -7.52 -10.32
C ALA A 125 -27.17 -7.69 -11.82
N ILE A 126 -28.21 -7.55 -12.63
CA ILE A 126 -28.13 -7.62 -14.08
C ILE A 126 -28.90 -6.43 -14.63
N PHE A 127 -28.34 -5.77 -15.64
CA PHE A 127 -28.95 -4.66 -16.34
C PHE A 127 -28.77 -4.85 -17.84
N SER A 128 -29.80 -4.60 -18.63
CA SER A 128 -29.80 -4.74 -20.08
C SER A 128 -30.61 -3.62 -20.72
N ILE A 129 -30.13 -3.10 -21.84
CA ILE A 129 -30.81 -2.10 -22.68
C ILE A 129 -31.11 -2.74 -24.03
N MET A 130 -32.35 -2.58 -24.50
CA MET A 130 -32.79 -2.97 -25.85
C MET A 130 -33.75 -1.92 -26.39
N ASN A 131 -33.49 -1.39 -27.59
CA ASN A 131 -34.36 -0.40 -28.25
C ASN A 131 -34.82 0.73 -27.29
N GLU A 132 -33.86 1.29 -26.53
CA GLU A 132 -34.08 2.36 -25.54
C GLU A 132 -34.94 1.97 -24.31
N ARG A 133 -35.25 0.68 -24.14
CA ARG A 133 -35.93 0.13 -22.97
C ARG A 133 -34.95 -0.59 -22.04
N GLU A 134 -35.14 -0.39 -20.74
CA GLU A 134 -34.30 -0.97 -19.69
C GLU A 134 -34.95 -2.23 -19.10
N CYS A 135 -34.15 -3.27 -18.88
CA CYS A 135 -34.52 -4.48 -18.17
C CYS A 135 -33.48 -4.74 -17.10
N TYR A 136 -33.88 -4.97 -15.85
CA TYR A 136 -32.92 -5.26 -14.78
C TYR A 136 -33.44 -6.29 -13.78
N TYR A 137 -32.48 -7.01 -13.20
CA TYR A 137 -32.69 -7.94 -12.10
C TYR A 137 -31.86 -7.49 -10.90
N THR A 138 -32.49 -7.40 -9.73
CA THR A 138 -31.81 -7.29 -8.44
C THR A 138 -32.52 -8.17 -7.40
N PRO A 139 -31.86 -8.60 -6.32
CA PRO A 139 -32.49 -9.43 -5.29
C PRO A 139 -33.59 -8.70 -4.50
N LEU A 140 -33.57 -7.36 -4.47
CA LEU A 140 -34.49 -6.51 -3.69
C LEU A 140 -35.59 -5.84 -4.52
N ARG A 141 -35.44 -5.74 -5.84
CA ARG A 141 -36.42 -5.18 -6.78
C ARG A 141 -36.46 -6.03 -8.03
N GLN A 142 -37.56 -6.77 -8.21
CA GLN A 142 -37.93 -7.31 -9.52
C GLN A 142 -38.68 -6.21 -10.28
N LYS A 143 -38.00 -5.46 -11.16
CA LYS A 143 -38.71 -4.80 -12.26
C LYS A 143 -38.53 -5.66 -13.49
N LEU A 144 -39.34 -6.71 -13.56
CA LEU A 144 -39.58 -7.47 -14.78
C LEU A 144 -40.45 -6.58 -15.68
N GLU A 145 -39.88 -5.64 -16.44
CA GLU A 145 -40.69 -4.94 -17.45
C GLU A 145 -40.87 -5.82 -18.68
N SER A 146 -41.87 -6.71 -18.60
CA SER A 146 -42.62 -7.15 -19.76
C SER A 146 -43.44 -5.97 -20.27
N ASN A 147 -42.98 -5.29 -21.32
CA ASN A 147 -43.82 -4.28 -21.96
C ASN A 147 -44.83 -4.98 -22.91
N PRO A 148 -46.12 -4.58 -22.95
CA PRO A 148 -47.22 -5.42 -23.45
C PRO A 148 -47.31 -5.61 -24.97
N ASP A 149 -46.60 -4.84 -25.79
CA ASP A 149 -46.87 -4.79 -27.23
C ASP A 149 -45.60 -4.98 -28.08
N GLY A 150 -45.39 -6.23 -28.54
CA GLY A 150 -44.66 -6.54 -29.78
C GLY A 150 -43.20 -7.00 -29.68
N SER A 151 -42.41 -6.57 -28.68
CA SER A 151 -41.06 -7.11 -28.43
C SER A 151 -40.69 -7.02 -26.95
N THR A 152 -40.31 -8.15 -26.33
CA THR A 152 -39.95 -8.24 -24.91
C THR A 152 -38.48 -8.64 -24.73
N ALA A 153 -37.67 -7.73 -24.16
CA ALA A 153 -36.40 -8.11 -23.55
C ALA A 153 -36.68 -8.87 -22.24
N TYR A 154 -35.85 -9.85 -21.91
CA TYR A 154 -36.02 -10.62 -20.69
C TYR A 154 -34.67 -10.92 -20.03
N ILE A 155 -34.74 -11.06 -18.71
CA ILE A 155 -33.68 -11.64 -17.88
C ILE A 155 -34.31 -12.81 -17.14
N LYS A 156 -33.77 -14.00 -17.35
CA LYS A 156 -34.20 -15.24 -16.72
C LYS A 156 -33.07 -15.77 -15.85
N ILE A 157 -33.33 -15.94 -14.56
CA ILE A 157 -32.38 -16.59 -13.65
C ILE A 157 -32.48 -18.10 -13.82
N ASN A 158 -31.34 -18.79 -13.85
CA ASN A 158 -31.30 -20.24 -13.90
C ASN A 158 -32.02 -20.85 -12.69
N ALA A 159 -32.61 -22.03 -12.85
CA ALA A 159 -33.35 -22.70 -11.77
C ALA A 159 -32.47 -22.99 -10.54
N ASP A 160 -31.18 -23.27 -10.76
CA ASP A 160 -30.17 -23.48 -9.71
C ASP A 160 -29.60 -22.19 -9.12
N LYS A 161 -30.04 -21.03 -9.63
CA LYS A 161 -29.56 -19.68 -9.29
C LYS A 161 -28.06 -19.46 -9.54
N LYS A 162 -27.40 -20.35 -10.30
CA LYS A 162 -25.97 -20.23 -10.65
C LYS A 162 -25.75 -19.49 -11.96
N GLY A 163 -26.68 -18.68 -12.42
CA GLY A 163 -26.52 -18.03 -13.71
C GLY A 163 -27.78 -17.36 -14.19
N PHE A 164 -27.68 -16.82 -15.39
CA PHE A 164 -28.79 -16.15 -16.05
C PHE A 164 -28.72 -16.31 -17.56
N GLU A 165 -29.87 -16.10 -18.17
CA GLU A 165 -30.07 -15.91 -19.60
C GLU A 165 -30.66 -14.52 -19.82
N ALA A 166 -30.04 -13.73 -20.67
CA ALA A 166 -30.55 -12.45 -21.12
C ALA A 166 -30.81 -12.51 -22.62
N GLY A 167 -31.98 -12.07 -23.05
CA GLY A 167 -32.39 -12.18 -24.44
C GLY A 167 -33.50 -11.22 -24.81
N SER A 168 -33.94 -11.31 -26.06
CA SER A 168 -35.09 -10.60 -26.58
C SER A 168 -35.97 -11.52 -27.41
N THR A 169 -37.26 -11.24 -27.45
CA THR A 169 -38.23 -11.87 -28.35
C THR A 169 -39.01 -10.78 -29.06
N SER A 170 -38.90 -10.68 -30.38
CA SER A 170 -39.70 -9.79 -31.21
C SER A 170 -40.72 -10.59 -32.00
N TYR A 171 -41.94 -10.08 -32.13
CA TYR A 171 -42.94 -10.63 -33.08
C TYR A 171 -42.88 -9.92 -34.44
N THR A 172 -42.01 -8.91 -34.58
CA THR A 172 -41.79 -8.16 -35.81
C THR A 172 -40.35 -8.36 -36.28
N THR A 173 -40.19 -8.73 -37.55
CA THR A 173 -38.95 -9.11 -38.21
C THR A 173 -37.90 -8.01 -38.13
N GLY A 174 -36.97 -8.11 -37.17
CA GLY A 174 -35.82 -7.22 -37.06
C GLY A 174 -34.87 -7.67 -35.96
N LYS A 175 -33.61 -7.95 -36.33
CA LYS A 175 -32.53 -8.27 -35.38
C LYS A 175 -32.40 -7.13 -34.39
N SER A 176 -32.98 -7.26 -33.20
CA SER A 176 -32.88 -6.25 -32.14
C SER A 176 -31.68 -6.58 -31.25
N PRO A 177 -30.52 -5.91 -31.41
CA PRO A 177 -29.38 -6.13 -30.53
C PRO A 177 -29.69 -5.60 -29.13
N PHE A 178 -29.19 -6.29 -28.12
CA PHE A 178 -29.22 -5.84 -26.73
C PHE A 178 -27.82 -5.84 -26.14
N LYS A 179 -27.60 -4.96 -25.16
CA LYS A 179 -26.33 -4.84 -24.44
C LYS A 179 -26.63 -4.70 -22.95
N GLY A 180 -25.76 -5.24 -22.13
CA GLY A 180 -25.97 -5.19 -20.70
C GLY A 180 -24.70 -5.40 -19.89
N TYR A 181 -24.88 -5.32 -18.58
CA TYR A 181 -23.85 -5.53 -17.59
C TYR A 181 -24.40 -6.42 -16.48
N PHE A 182 -23.53 -7.23 -15.89
CA PHE A 182 -23.85 -7.98 -14.69
C PHE A 182 -22.77 -7.77 -13.63
N ILE A 183 -23.18 -7.89 -12.38
CA ILE A 183 -22.30 -7.95 -11.21
C ILE A 183 -22.81 -9.09 -10.34
N ALA A 184 -21.95 -10.05 -10.07
CA ALA A 184 -22.18 -11.18 -9.18
C ALA A 184 -21.16 -11.10 -8.03
N CYS A 185 -21.66 -11.04 -6.80
CA CYS A 185 -20.84 -11.05 -5.59
C CYS A 185 -20.98 -12.39 -4.87
N TYR A 186 -19.86 -12.96 -4.47
CA TYR A 186 -19.77 -14.17 -3.66
C TYR A 186 -19.14 -13.84 -2.31
N LYS A 187 -19.49 -14.63 -1.30
CA LYS A 187 -18.94 -14.61 0.05
C LYS A 187 -18.27 -15.93 0.39
#